data_AF-A0A7S1GNT9-F1
#
_entry.id   AF-A0A7S1GNT9-F1
#
_cell.length_a   1.000
_cell.length_b   1.000
_cell.length_c   1.000
_cell.angle_alpha   90.00
_cell.angle_beta   90.00
_cell.angle_gamma   90.00
#
_symmetry.space_group_name_H-M   'P 1'
#
loop_
_entity.id
_entity.type
_entity.pdbx_description
1 polymer ?
#
loop_
_entity_poly.entity_id
_entity_poly.type
_entity_poly.pdbx_seq_one_letter_code
_entity_poly.pdbx_strand_id
1 'polypeptide(L)'
;RMVKDGRGGGDDFKLDPEDVRECARAIPGSREVATFGETVLSFLVGICDRHTICRINVYLKTGTVGCCRILGGYQVREIFRKVSTVHGLSRIMQDPPKLIQFDPSLVFPENGEPDLPTKMELAELGVCILVGEKEKLQNHLKTLEEDEETSVENDESSMDDGTFEGMEFEFSLPDDVMEQVEQCLEDISRMGKYVTCVTINGKGAVFLYGNGGVAYTPAIPKPLYHKLKALKTNSRATRPSYVSIGGRERYYVAFLDGTSDWRGPKGLGQNLKRSRKQPRSVAFGSTYDTYFIVYDDGSWEYQGRGIPQELENKLKDRSDRADLVCVTLGPRGEWFLRSQNGRMWWGGVGQPLDELIQNLLEGDRDLNYLDFGDDGTYFISYD
;
A
#
# COMPACT_ATOMS: atom_id res chain seq x y z
N ARG A 1 26.93 47.58 27.03
CA ARG A 1 26.35 47.20 25.72
C ARG A 1 25.91 45.74 25.88
N MET A 2 24.62 45.52 26.16
CA MET A 2 24.05 44.20 26.41
C MET A 2 23.94 43.43 25.10
N VAL A 3 24.45 42.19 25.06
CA VAL A 3 24.16 41.21 24.02
C VAL A 3 23.10 40.28 24.60
N LYS A 4 21.95 40.20 23.93
CA LYS A 4 20.80 39.39 24.33
C LYS A 4 21.09 37.92 24.03
N ASP A 5 21.07 37.09 25.07
CA ASP A 5 20.83 35.65 24.96
C ASP A 5 19.35 35.44 24.62
N GLY A 6 19.09 34.91 23.42
CA GLY A 6 17.78 34.46 22.97
C GLY A 6 17.89 33.05 22.42
N ARG A 7 17.96 32.04 23.29
CA ARG A 7 17.80 30.63 22.90
C ARG A 7 16.31 30.32 22.77
N GLY A 8 15.74 30.64 21.61
CA GLY A 8 14.56 29.94 21.12
C GLY A 8 14.96 28.52 20.74
N GLY A 9 14.09 27.53 20.98
CA GLY A 9 14.34 26.12 20.67
C GLY A 9 14.56 25.91 19.17
N GLY A 10 15.81 26.08 18.74
CA GLY A 10 16.24 25.80 17.38
C GLY A 10 16.23 24.29 17.16
N ASP A 11 15.62 23.88 16.05
CA ASP A 11 15.80 22.52 15.53
C ASP A 11 17.30 22.19 15.53
N ASP A 12 17.65 21.09 16.20
CA ASP A 12 19.04 20.65 16.40
C ASP A 12 19.57 20.04 15.09
N PHE A 13 19.82 20.91 14.10
CA PHE A 13 20.43 20.54 12.85
C PHE A 13 21.93 20.39 13.03
N LYS A 14 22.49 19.27 12.57
CA LYS A 14 23.94 19.05 12.54
C LYS A 14 24.63 19.82 11.42
N LEU A 15 23.89 20.18 10.39
CA LEU A 15 24.32 21.04 9.30
C LEU A 15 23.27 22.12 9.12
N ASP A 16 23.68 23.38 9.19
CA ASP A 16 22.80 24.51 8.94
C ASP A 16 22.31 24.48 7.48
N PRO A 17 20.99 24.59 7.22
CA PRO A 17 20.45 24.55 5.85
C PRO A 17 21.03 25.63 4.93
N GLU A 18 21.27 26.85 5.43
CA GLU A 18 21.80 27.95 4.64
C GLU A 18 23.26 27.73 4.27
N ASP A 19 24.07 27.25 5.21
CA ASP A 19 25.47 26.86 4.95
C ASP A 19 25.56 25.76 3.87
N VAL A 20 24.64 24.80 3.90
CA VAL A 20 24.55 23.74 2.88
C VAL A 20 24.20 24.31 1.50
N ARG A 21 23.24 25.25 1.43
CA ARG A 21 22.87 25.91 0.17
C ARG A 21 23.97 26.81 -0.37
N GLU A 22 24.68 27.54 0.49
CA GLU A 22 25.84 28.34 0.10
C GLU A 22 26.96 27.44 -0.42
N CYS A 23 27.23 26.33 0.27
CA CYS A 23 28.19 25.32 -0.16
C CYS A 23 27.84 24.77 -1.55
N ALA A 24 26.57 24.42 -1.80
CA ALA A 24 26.11 23.93 -3.10
C ALA A 24 26.21 24.99 -4.20
N ARG A 25 25.87 26.26 -3.92
CA ARG A 25 25.98 27.38 -4.88
C ARG A 25 27.42 27.66 -5.33
N ALA A 26 28.40 27.34 -4.48
CA ALA A 26 29.82 27.47 -4.83
C ALA A 26 30.30 26.39 -5.82
N ILE A 27 29.51 25.34 -6.09
CA ILE A 27 29.86 24.24 -6.99
C ILE A 27 29.31 24.50 -8.40
N PRO A 28 30.17 24.66 -9.43
CA PRO A 28 29.71 24.87 -10.80
C PRO A 28 28.80 23.74 -11.28
N GLY A 29 27.62 24.08 -11.82
CA GLY A 29 26.67 23.10 -12.33
C GLY A 29 25.84 22.38 -11.25
N SER A 30 25.93 22.79 -9.99
CA SER A 30 25.05 22.33 -8.91
C SER A 30 23.69 23.05 -8.97
N ARG A 31 22.60 22.29 -8.84
CA ARG A 31 21.22 22.81 -8.79
C ARG A 31 20.41 22.13 -7.70
N GLU A 32 19.80 22.90 -6.81
CA GLU A 32 18.85 22.38 -5.82
C GLU A 32 17.59 21.84 -6.51
N VAL A 33 17.11 20.68 -6.07
CA VAL A 33 15.89 20.02 -6.56
C VAL A 33 14.88 20.02 -5.43
N ALA A 34 13.60 20.25 -5.76
CA ALA A 34 12.51 20.21 -4.80
C ALA A 34 12.53 18.90 -4.00
N THR A 35 12.47 19.02 -2.68
CA THR A 35 12.42 17.90 -1.74
C THR A 35 11.09 17.84 -1.00
N PHE A 36 10.75 16.63 -0.56
CA PHE A 36 9.62 16.41 0.35
C PHE A 36 10.11 16.57 1.80
N GLY A 37 10.07 17.81 2.30
CA GLY A 37 10.26 18.12 3.72
C GLY A 37 11.49 18.97 4.06
N GLU A 38 11.45 19.60 5.24
CA GLU A 38 12.43 20.61 5.69
C GLU A 38 13.77 20.04 6.18
N THR A 39 13.88 18.71 6.29
CA THR A 39 15.05 18.05 6.92
C THR A 39 16.06 17.49 5.92
N VAL A 40 15.74 17.55 4.63
CA VAL A 40 16.59 17.02 3.54
C VAL A 40 16.68 18.03 2.41
N LEU A 41 17.91 18.39 2.02
CA LEU A 41 18.19 19.18 0.83
C LEU A 41 18.73 18.26 -0.27
N SER A 42 18.21 18.39 -1.50
CA SER A 42 18.65 17.59 -2.64
C SER A 42 19.28 18.49 -3.70
N PHE A 43 20.42 18.07 -4.23
CA PHE A 43 21.13 18.79 -5.28
C PHE A 43 21.48 17.85 -6.43
N LEU A 44 21.35 18.31 -7.66
CA LEU A 44 21.97 17.67 -8.83
C LEU A 44 23.31 18.34 -9.07
N VAL A 45 24.37 17.55 -9.10
CA VAL A 45 25.72 18.03 -9.38
C VAL A 45 26.21 17.39 -10.67
N GLY A 46 26.49 18.24 -11.66
CA GLY A 46 27.11 17.84 -12.92
C GLY A 46 28.61 17.65 -12.76
N ILE A 47 29.14 16.52 -13.23
CA ILE A 47 30.58 16.24 -13.20
C ILE A 47 31.14 16.58 -14.58
N CYS A 48 32.02 17.59 -14.61
CA CYS A 48 32.45 18.30 -15.83
C CYS A 48 33.12 17.42 -16.90
N ASP A 49 33.51 16.18 -16.59
CA ASP A 49 34.31 15.34 -17.47
C ASP A 49 33.54 14.18 -18.14
N ARG A 50 32.30 13.84 -17.75
CA ARG A 50 31.67 12.56 -18.20
C ARG A 50 30.16 12.51 -18.45
N HIS A 51 29.43 13.62 -18.58
CA HIS A 51 27.96 13.61 -18.71
C HIS A 51 27.21 12.83 -17.60
N THR A 52 27.88 12.50 -16.48
CA THR A 52 27.24 11.78 -15.38
C THR A 52 26.72 12.78 -14.36
N ILE A 53 25.41 12.77 -14.15
CA ILE A 53 24.74 13.55 -13.12
C ILE A 53 24.72 12.74 -11.82
N CYS A 54 25.09 13.36 -10.71
CA CYS A 54 24.96 12.79 -9.36
C CYS A 54 23.90 13.57 -8.60
N ARG A 55 22.92 12.87 -8.01
CA ARG A 55 22.02 13.46 -7.02
C ARG A 55 22.64 13.34 -5.63
N ILE A 56 22.74 14.44 -4.90
CA ILE A 56 23.27 14.48 -3.55
C ILE A 56 22.15 14.87 -2.60
N ASN A 57 21.82 13.99 -1.68
CA ASN A 57 20.82 14.18 -0.63
C ASN A 57 21.53 14.49 0.69
N VAL A 58 21.29 15.66 1.29
CA VAL A 58 21.89 16.08 2.56
C VAL A 58 20.85 16.04 3.67
N TYR A 59 21.04 15.16 4.65
CA TYR A 59 20.16 14.96 5.80
C TYR A 59 20.62 15.85 6.95
N LEU A 60 19.98 17.03 7.10
CA LEU A 60 20.44 18.13 7.97
C LEU A 60 20.53 17.73 9.45
N LYS A 61 19.59 16.92 9.94
CA LYS A 61 19.56 16.46 11.35
C LYS A 61 20.67 15.46 11.67
N THR A 62 21.05 14.61 10.72
CA THR A 62 22.03 13.54 10.98
C THR A 62 23.44 13.89 10.52
N GLY A 63 23.57 14.90 9.65
CA GLY A 63 24.80 15.17 8.92
C GLY A 63 25.16 13.99 8.02
N THR A 64 24.18 13.30 7.43
CA THR A 64 24.43 12.21 6.47
C THR A 64 24.27 12.76 5.06
N VAL A 65 25.08 12.27 4.13
CA VAL A 65 25.06 12.66 2.73
C VAL A 65 24.89 11.40 1.89
N GLY A 66 23.78 11.28 1.18
CA GLY A 66 23.52 10.25 0.18
C GLY A 66 23.97 10.74 -1.21
N CYS A 67 24.77 9.96 -1.92
CA CYS A 67 25.20 10.25 -3.29
C CYS A 67 24.62 9.18 -4.22
N CYS A 68 23.65 9.57 -5.03
CA CYS A 68 22.90 8.73 -5.94
C CYS A 68 23.32 8.98 -7.40
N ARG A 69 23.60 7.90 -8.15
CA ARG A 69 23.89 7.99 -9.59
C ARG A 69 23.20 6.87 -10.36
N ILE A 70 22.94 7.13 -11.64
CA ILE A 70 22.50 6.13 -12.61
C ILE A 70 23.73 5.51 -13.28
N LEU A 71 23.87 4.20 -13.21
CA LEU A 71 24.90 3.40 -13.87
C LEU A 71 24.29 2.64 -15.05
N GLY A 72 24.94 2.72 -16.21
CA GLY A 72 24.59 1.89 -17.37
C GLY A 72 23.16 2.08 -17.87
N GLY A 73 22.58 3.28 -17.74
CA GLY A 73 21.25 3.64 -18.25
C GLY A 73 20.06 3.21 -17.36
N TYR A 74 20.23 2.21 -16.49
CA TYR A 74 19.08 1.60 -15.79
C TYR A 74 19.29 1.32 -14.29
N GLN A 75 20.53 1.35 -13.78
CA GLN A 75 20.80 1.00 -12.38
C GLN A 75 21.01 2.25 -11.53
N VAL A 76 20.14 2.49 -10.55
CA VAL A 76 20.36 3.51 -9.54
C VAL A 76 21.19 2.93 -8.39
N ARG A 77 22.29 3.57 -8.00
CA ARG A 77 23.01 3.23 -6.77
C ARG A 77 23.21 4.47 -5.90
N GLU A 78 23.07 4.28 -4.60
CA GLU A 78 23.26 5.32 -3.59
C GLU A 78 24.35 4.90 -2.59
N ILE A 79 25.27 5.83 -2.29
CA ILE A 79 26.26 5.68 -1.22
C ILE A 79 25.95 6.69 -0.13
N PHE A 80 25.90 6.25 1.13
CA PHE A 80 25.77 7.13 2.28
C PHE A 80 27.12 7.37 2.95
N ARG A 81 27.40 8.62 3.28
CA ARG A 81 28.56 9.02 4.10
C ARG A 81 28.11 9.95 5.21
N LYS A 82 28.62 9.74 6.42
CA LYS A 82 28.42 10.67 7.53
C LYS A 82 29.40 11.83 7.41
N VAL A 83 28.88 13.03 7.31
CA VAL A 83 29.60 14.30 7.15
C VAL A 83 29.04 15.31 8.15
N SER A 84 29.79 15.58 9.21
CA SER A 84 29.37 16.51 10.26
C SER A 84 29.83 17.94 10.04
N THR A 85 30.44 18.28 8.89
CA THR A 85 30.97 19.63 8.62
C THR A 85 30.70 20.07 7.18
N VAL A 86 30.46 21.37 6.99
CA VAL A 86 30.24 22.01 5.67
C VAL A 86 31.46 21.80 4.75
N HIS A 87 32.67 21.83 5.32
CA HIS A 87 33.89 21.55 4.55
C HIS A 87 33.91 20.12 3.98
N GLY A 88 33.49 19.12 4.76
CA GLY A 88 33.37 17.75 4.26
C GLY A 88 32.31 17.61 3.17
N LEU A 89 31.21 18.36 3.27
CA LEU A 89 30.16 18.39 2.26
C LEU A 89 30.67 19.00 0.95
N SER A 90 31.40 20.12 1.04
CA SER A 90 32.00 20.79 -0.12
C SER A 90 32.89 19.83 -0.92
N ARG A 91 33.71 19.02 -0.24
CA ARG A 91 34.57 18.02 -0.90
C ARG A 91 33.74 16.95 -1.61
N ILE A 92 32.64 16.48 -0.99
CA ILE A 92 31.72 15.51 -1.63
C ILE A 92 31.00 16.14 -2.82
N MET A 93 30.58 17.40 -2.75
CA MET A 93 29.91 18.03 -3.89
C MET A 93 30.90 18.32 -5.03
N GLN A 94 32.16 18.65 -4.76
CA GLN A 94 33.18 18.89 -5.78
C GLN A 94 33.59 17.60 -6.51
N ASP A 95 33.76 16.51 -5.77
CA ASP A 95 34.11 15.19 -6.33
C ASP A 95 33.22 14.12 -5.68
N PRO A 96 31.96 13.99 -6.12
CA PRO A 96 31.04 13.01 -5.55
C PRO A 96 31.66 11.62 -5.69
N PRO A 97 31.66 10.79 -4.63
CA PRO A 97 32.28 9.48 -4.68
C PRO A 97 31.89 8.73 -5.95
N LYS A 98 32.88 8.31 -6.73
CA LYS A 98 32.64 7.42 -7.86
C LYS A 98 32.07 6.12 -7.29
N LEU A 99 31.03 5.60 -7.93
CA LEU A 99 30.56 4.25 -7.67
C LEU A 99 31.61 3.28 -8.24
N ILE A 100 32.75 3.18 -7.58
CA ILE A 100 33.76 2.18 -7.91
C ILE A 100 33.17 0.84 -7.48
N GLN A 101 33.22 -0.17 -8.34
CA GLN A 101 33.10 -1.57 -7.91
C GLN A 101 33.93 -1.76 -6.63
N PHE A 102 33.35 -2.41 -5.62
CA PHE A 102 33.92 -2.62 -4.28
C PHE A 102 35.45 -2.53 -4.24
N ASP A 103 35.96 -1.56 -3.48
CA ASP A 103 37.36 -1.53 -3.06
C ASP A 103 37.53 -2.59 -1.94
N PRO A 104 38.19 -3.73 -2.21
CA PRO A 104 38.33 -4.80 -1.22
C PRO A 104 39.11 -4.35 0.02
N SER A 105 39.90 -3.28 -0.08
CA SER A 105 40.73 -2.79 1.03
C SER A 105 39.93 -2.08 2.13
N LEU A 106 38.72 -1.57 1.83
CA LEU A 106 37.85 -0.94 2.83
C LEU A 106 37.10 -1.95 3.73
N VAL A 107 37.22 -3.25 3.43
CA VAL A 107 36.57 -4.34 4.17
C VAL A 107 37.55 -5.10 5.08
N PHE A 108 38.87 -4.86 4.93
CA PHE A 108 39.89 -5.54 5.73
C PHE A 108 40.74 -4.54 6.50
N PRO A 109 40.69 -4.48 7.84
CA PRO A 109 41.77 -3.89 8.61
C PRO A 109 43.04 -4.73 8.37
N GLU A 110 44.16 -4.06 8.09
CA GLU A 110 45.43 -4.68 7.66
C GLU A 110 46.05 -5.69 8.65
N ASN A 111 45.46 -5.99 9.81
CA ASN A 111 46.09 -6.85 10.82
C ASN A 111 45.12 -7.73 11.61
N GLY A 112 44.35 -8.57 10.92
CA GLY A 112 43.70 -9.70 11.59
C GLY A 112 42.91 -10.54 10.62
N GLU A 113 43.38 -11.77 10.36
CA GLU A 113 42.62 -12.79 9.64
C GLU A 113 41.28 -13.05 10.35
N PRO A 114 40.14 -12.73 9.73
CA PRO A 114 38.86 -13.22 10.20
C PRO A 114 38.56 -14.55 9.50
N ASP A 115 38.11 -15.49 10.32
CA ASP A 115 37.63 -16.83 9.99
C ASP A 115 36.84 -16.84 8.66
N LEU A 116 37.31 -17.64 7.70
CA LEU A 116 36.73 -17.76 6.35
C LEU A 116 35.22 -18.10 6.28
N PRO A 117 34.60 -18.82 7.24
CA PRO A 117 33.20 -19.26 7.10
C PRO A 117 32.18 -18.11 7.05
N THR A 118 32.40 -17.02 7.79
CA THR A 118 31.41 -15.92 7.90
C THR A 118 31.36 -15.02 6.67
N LYS A 119 32.42 -15.02 5.85
CA LYS A 119 32.51 -14.17 4.64
C LYS A 119 31.72 -14.74 3.46
N MET A 120 31.64 -16.06 3.36
CA MET A 120 30.86 -16.72 2.31
C MET A 120 29.37 -16.48 2.55
N GLU A 121 28.91 -16.59 3.80
CA GLU A 121 27.52 -16.35 4.19
C GLU A 121 27.08 -14.89 3.95
N LEU A 122 27.94 -13.90 4.23
CA LEU A 122 27.62 -12.50 3.97
C LEU A 122 27.63 -12.15 2.48
N ALA A 123 28.53 -12.75 1.70
CA ALA A 123 28.53 -12.59 0.25
C ALA A 123 27.29 -13.22 -0.39
N GLU A 124 26.90 -14.42 0.05
CA GLU A 124 25.67 -15.10 -0.37
C GLU A 124 24.42 -14.30 0.01
N LEU A 125 24.37 -13.74 1.22
CA LEU A 125 23.29 -12.85 1.65
C LEU A 125 23.22 -11.59 0.77
N GLY A 126 24.36 -10.98 0.46
CA GLY A 126 24.45 -9.84 -0.44
C GLY A 126 23.97 -10.15 -1.85
N VAL A 127 24.32 -11.32 -2.40
CA VAL A 127 23.83 -11.80 -3.70
C VAL A 127 22.30 -11.99 -3.66
N CYS A 128 21.76 -12.63 -2.61
CA CYS A 128 20.31 -12.80 -2.46
C CYS A 128 19.54 -11.48 -2.43
N ILE A 129 20.05 -10.47 -1.72
CA ILE A 129 19.44 -9.13 -1.67
C ILE A 129 19.47 -8.48 -3.06
N LEU A 130 20.61 -8.56 -3.76
CA LEU A 130 20.76 -7.97 -5.09
C LEU A 130 19.90 -8.67 -6.16
N VAL A 131 19.73 -10.00 -6.07
CA VAL A 131 18.82 -10.77 -6.92
C VAL A 131 17.37 -10.33 -6.68
N GLY A 132 16.95 -10.19 -5.42
CA GLY A 132 15.61 -9.73 -5.09
C GLY A 132 15.31 -8.29 -5.55
N GLU A 133 16.28 -7.38 -5.46
CA GLU A 133 16.12 -6.01 -5.97
C GLU A 133 16.13 -5.97 -7.51
N LYS A 134 16.94 -6.81 -8.17
CA LYS A 134 16.93 -6.97 -9.63
C LYS A 134 15.55 -7.44 -10.12
N GLU A 135 14.98 -8.45 -9.48
CA GLU A 135 13.65 -8.97 -9.85
C GLU A 135 12.56 -7.89 -9.69
N LYS A 136 12.60 -7.11 -8.60
CA LYS A 136 11.68 -5.98 -8.41
C LYS A 136 11.80 -4.93 -9.50
N LEU A 137 13.03 -4.57 -9.89
CA LEU A 137 13.27 -3.60 -10.94
C LEU A 137 12.85 -4.13 -12.32
N GLN A 138 13.09 -5.41 -12.62
CA GLN A 138 12.63 -6.02 -13.86
C GLN A 138 11.11 -6.07 -13.95
N ASN A 139 10.43 -6.37 -12.85
CA ASN A 139 8.96 -6.30 -12.81
C ASN A 139 8.47 -4.85 -13.01
N HIS A 140 9.15 -3.87 -12.42
CA HIS A 140 8.78 -2.46 -12.59
C HIS A 140 9.03 -1.97 -14.03
N LEU A 141 10.15 -2.39 -14.64
CA LEU A 141 10.45 -2.09 -16.04
C LEU A 141 9.41 -2.71 -16.96
N LYS A 142 9.02 -3.97 -16.70
CA LYS A 142 7.96 -4.65 -17.47
C LYS A 142 6.61 -3.94 -17.35
N THR A 143 6.25 -3.44 -16.16
CA THR A 143 5.05 -2.62 -15.99
C THR A 143 5.13 -1.32 -16.78
N LEU A 144 6.28 -0.64 -16.77
CA LEU A 144 6.48 0.59 -17.56
C LEU A 144 6.47 0.32 -19.08
N GLU A 145 7.01 -0.81 -19.53
CA GLU A 145 6.96 -1.23 -20.94
C GLU A 145 5.52 -1.59 -21.35
N GLU A 146 4.74 -2.25 -20.49
CA GLU A 146 3.31 -2.52 -20.71
C GLU A 146 2.48 -1.22 -20.75
N ASP A 147 2.81 -0.25 -19.90
CA ASP A 147 2.22 1.10 -19.88
C ASP A 147 2.61 1.92 -21.14
N GLU A 148 3.83 1.74 -21.67
CA GLU A 148 4.28 2.38 -22.91
C GLU A 148 3.67 1.71 -24.16
N GLU A 149 3.60 0.38 -24.23
CA GLU A 149 2.99 -0.34 -25.36
C GLU A 149 1.46 -0.11 -25.42
N THR A 150 0.79 0.10 -24.29
CA THR A 150 -0.61 0.54 -24.27
C THR A 150 -0.80 2.00 -24.69
N SER A 151 0.25 2.81 -24.72
CA SER A 151 0.19 4.24 -25.07
C SER A 151 0.42 4.55 -26.56
N VAL A 152 1.00 3.62 -27.36
CA VAL A 152 1.42 3.91 -28.75
C VAL A 152 0.44 3.37 -29.80
N GLU A 153 -0.41 2.39 -29.50
CA GLU A 153 -1.35 1.83 -30.49
C GLU A 153 -2.82 2.29 -30.33
N ASN A 154 -3.15 3.16 -29.37
CA ASN A 154 -4.53 3.66 -29.15
C ASN A 154 -4.64 5.18 -29.02
N ASP A 155 -3.85 5.93 -29.79
CA ASP A 155 -3.98 7.38 -29.90
C ASP A 155 -5.06 7.76 -30.93
N GLU A 156 -6.32 7.44 -30.59
CA GLU A 156 -7.52 8.17 -31.03
C GLU A 156 -8.76 7.88 -30.13
N SER A 157 -8.55 7.45 -28.88
CA SER A 157 -9.60 7.56 -27.86
C SER A 157 -9.01 8.09 -26.56
N SER A 158 -9.28 9.37 -26.32
CA SER A 158 -9.10 10.11 -25.07
C SER A 158 -9.32 9.25 -23.83
N MET A 159 -8.24 8.76 -23.20
CA MET A 159 -8.24 8.56 -21.75
C MET A 159 -8.04 9.93 -21.12
N ASP A 160 -9.20 10.56 -20.96
CA ASP A 160 -9.51 11.51 -19.91
C ASP A 160 -8.56 11.33 -18.72
N ASP A 161 -7.85 12.40 -18.34
CA ASP A 161 -7.39 12.63 -16.96
C ASP A 161 -8.64 12.83 -16.11
N GLY A 162 -9.48 11.79 -16.12
CA GLY A 162 -10.76 11.73 -15.46
C GLY A 162 -10.41 11.89 -14.02
N THR A 163 -10.64 13.12 -13.54
CA THR A 163 -11.02 13.37 -12.17
C THR A 163 -12.01 12.27 -11.83
N PHE A 164 -11.53 11.19 -11.20
CA PHE A 164 -12.39 10.18 -10.62
C PHE A 164 -13.30 10.97 -9.70
N GLU A 165 -14.53 11.22 -10.13
CA GLU A 165 -15.57 11.79 -9.29
C GLU A 165 -15.56 10.93 -8.02
N GLY A 166 -15.37 11.63 -6.90
CA GLY A 166 -14.83 11.03 -5.69
C GLY A 166 -15.80 10.00 -5.14
N MET A 167 -15.38 8.75 -5.02
CA MET A 167 -16.15 7.69 -4.37
C MET A 167 -16.71 8.19 -3.04
N GLU A 168 -18.04 8.21 -2.93
CA GLU A 168 -18.77 8.60 -1.75
C GLU A 168 -18.97 7.38 -0.85
N PHE A 169 -19.09 7.64 0.46
CA PHE A 169 -19.20 6.60 1.48
C PHE A 169 -20.35 6.91 2.42
N GLU A 170 -21.23 5.94 2.64
CA GLU A 170 -22.30 6.02 3.64
C GLU A 170 -22.08 4.93 4.69
N PHE A 171 -22.08 5.32 5.97
CA PHE A 171 -21.86 4.40 7.09
C PHE A 171 -23.06 4.44 8.04
N SER A 172 -23.44 3.26 8.53
CA SER A 172 -24.30 3.11 9.70
C SER A 172 -23.55 2.31 10.74
N LEU A 173 -22.86 3.00 11.65
CA LEU A 173 -22.06 2.44 12.74
C LEU A 173 -22.41 3.17 14.05
N PRO A 174 -22.12 2.58 15.22
CA PRO A 174 -22.25 3.29 16.50
C PRO A 174 -21.41 4.58 16.52
N ASP A 175 -21.90 5.61 17.23
CA ASP A 175 -21.28 6.94 17.26
C ASP A 175 -19.78 6.90 17.64
N ASP A 176 -19.42 6.09 18.64
CA ASP A 176 -18.03 5.93 19.10
C ASP A 176 -17.11 5.28 18.06
N VAL A 177 -17.68 4.46 17.16
CA VAL A 177 -16.98 3.86 16.02
C VAL A 177 -16.91 4.85 14.87
N MET A 178 -17.97 5.64 14.65
CA MET A 178 -18.01 6.68 13.61
C MET A 178 -16.94 7.73 13.82
N GLU A 179 -16.72 8.22 15.04
CA GLU A 179 -15.63 9.17 15.35
C GLU A 179 -14.25 8.65 14.89
N GLN A 180 -14.01 7.34 15.01
CA GLN A 180 -12.75 6.70 14.61
C GLN A 180 -12.67 6.53 13.09
N VAL A 181 -13.80 6.23 12.44
CA VAL A 181 -13.91 6.15 10.98
C VAL A 181 -13.66 7.50 10.34
N GLU A 182 -14.30 8.57 10.86
CA GLU A 182 -14.10 9.95 10.42
C GLU A 182 -12.63 10.36 10.54
N GLN A 183 -11.99 10.08 11.69
CA GLN A 183 -10.57 10.38 11.85
C GLN A 183 -9.69 9.64 10.82
N CYS A 184 -10.01 8.38 10.51
CA CYS A 184 -9.29 7.64 9.46
C CYS A 184 -9.50 8.28 8.08
N LEU A 185 -10.73 8.65 7.73
CA LEU A 185 -11.05 9.28 6.44
C LEU A 185 -10.39 10.65 6.30
N GLU A 186 -10.35 11.46 7.36
CA GLU A 186 -9.63 12.73 7.39
C GLU A 186 -8.13 12.54 7.15
N ASP A 187 -7.51 11.58 7.82
CA ASP A 187 -6.09 11.28 7.64
C ASP A 187 -5.80 10.78 6.23
N ILE A 188 -6.67 9.95 5.66
CA ILE A 188 -6.59 9.47 4.27
C ILE A 188 -6.66 10.63 3.29
N SER A 189 -7.63 11.53 3.47
CA SER A 189 -7.81 12.74 2.67
C SER A 189 -6.58 13.64 2.75
N ARG A 190 -6.05 13.89 3.97
CA ARG A 190 -4.83 14.68 4.19
C ARG A 190 -3.60 14.08 3.50
N MET A 191 -3.54 12.75 3.38
CA MET A 191 -2.46 12.06 2.68
C MET A 191 -2.61 12.05 1.14
N GLY A 192 -3.72 12.58 0.60
CA GLY A 192 -4.04 12.51 -0.83
C GLY A 192 -4.08 11.07 -1.33
N LYS A 193 -4.71 10.17 -0.57
CA LYS A 193 -4.85 8.75 -0.94
C LYS A 193 -6.31 8.45 -1.24
N TYR A 194 -6.53 7.66 -2.27
CA TYR A 194 -7.84 7.09 -2.57
C TYR A 194 -7.98 5.72 -1.89
N VAL A 195 -9.20 5.44 -1.44
CA VAL A 195 -9.58 4.18 -0.80
C VAL A 195 -9.99 3.18 -1.89
N THR A 196 -9.45 1.97 -1.86
CA THR A 196 -9.77 0.91 -2.81
C THR A 196 -10.66 -0.18 -2.23
N CYS A 197 -10.66 -0.34 -0.91
CA CYS A 197 -11.45 -1.33 -0.21
C CYS A 197 -11.75 -0.84 1.20
N VAL A 198 -12.99 -0.98 1.62
CA VAL A 198 -13.42 -0.81 3.01
C VAL A 198 -14.12 -2.08 3.44
N THR A 199 -13.85 -2.53 4.66
CA THR A 199 -14.62 -3.62 5.27
C THR A 199 -14.89 -3.31 6.74
N ILE A 200 -16.05 -3.72 7.23
CA ILE A 200 -16.52 -3.45 8.59
C ILE A 200 -16.94 -4.73 9.30
N ASN A 201 -16.85 -4.74 10.63
CA ASN A 201 -17.44 -5.80 11.47
C ASN A 201 -18.49 -5.24 12.44
N GLY A 202 -18.90 -3.99 12.25
CA GLY A 202 -19.83 -3.25 13.12
C GLY A 202 -19.20 -2.62 14.36
N LYS A 203 -17.98 -2.99 14.70
CA LYS A 203 -17.20 -2.41 15.82
C LYS A 203 -15.99 -1.64 15.33
N GLY A 204 -15.50 -1.97 14.15
CA GLY A 204 -14.40 -1.30 13.51
C GLY A 204 -14.36 -1.52 12.01
N ALA A 205 -13.43 -0.83 11.38
CA ALA A 205 -13.27 -0.77 9.94
C ALA A 205 -11.80 -0.95 9.54
N VAL A 206 -11.57 -1.49 8.34
CA VAL A 206 -10.26 -1.51 7.66
C VAL A 206 -10.41 -0.79 6.32
N PHE A 207 -9.47 0.10 6.03
CA PHE A 207 -9.38 0.86 4.78
C PHE A 207 -8.09 0.49 4.05
N LEU A 208 -8.19 0.01 2.81
CA LEU A 208 -7.05 -0.19 1.93
C LEU A 208 -6.92 0.98 0.97
N TYR A 209 -5.69 1.38 0.67
CA TYR A 209 -5.40 2.45 -0.27
C TYR A 209 -4.88 1.91 -1.60
N GLY A 210 -4.99 2.71 -2.66
CA GLY A 210 -4.44 2.35 -3.97
C GLY A 210 -2.95 2.09 -4.03
N ASN A 211 -2.16 2.65 -3.11
CA ASN A 211 -0.74 2.36 -3.00
C ASN A 211 -0.43 1.11 -2.14
N GLY A 212 -1.44 0.36 -1.71
CA GLY A 212 -1.34 -0.78 -0.80
C GLY A 212 -1.11 -0.39 0.67
N GLY A 213 -1.25 0.88 1.03
CA GLY A 213 -1.30 1.29 2.43
C GLY A 213 -2.60 0.87 3.11
N VAL A 214 -2.62 0.96 4.43
CA VAL A 214 -3.77 0.54 5.24
C VAL A 214 -4.00 1.48 6.43
N ALA A 215 -5.26 1.84 6.66
CA ALA A 215 -5.78 2.35 7.93
C ALA A 215 -6.77 1.35 8.52
N TYR A 216 -6.96 1.44 9.83
CA TYR A 216 -7.95 0.65 10.53
C TYR A 216 -8.31 1.31 11.86
N THR A 217 -9.53 1.09 12.32
CA THR A 217 -9.93 1.47 13.67
C THR A 217 -9.48 0.40 14.69
N PRO A 218 -9.39 0.72 16.00
CA PRO A 218 -8.89 -0.21 17.03
C PRO A 218 -9.61 -1.56 17.16
N ALA A 219 -10.87 -1.69 16.75
CA ALA A 219 -11.72 -2.85 17.05
C ALA A 219 -11.76 -3.94 15.94
N ILE A 220 -10.70 -4.03 15.13
CA ILE A 220 -10.53 -5.10 14.14
C ILE A 220 -9.99 -6.39 14.81
N PRO A 221 -10.12 -7.58 14.17
CA PRO A 221 -9.58 -8.82 14.72
C PRO A 221 -8.09 -8.71 15.09
N LYS A 222 -7.72 -9.10 16.32
CA LYS A 222 -6.36 -8.91 16.84
C LYS A 222 -5.26 -9.54 15.97
N PRO A 223 -5.42 -10.78 15.46
CA PRO A 223 -4.38 -11.35 14.59
C PRO A 223 -4.25 -10.59 13.27
N LEU A 224 -5.36 -10.06 12.73
CA LEU A 224 -5.32 -9.20 11.54
C LEU A 224 -4.57 -7.90 11.85
N TYR A 225 -4.83 -7.25 12.99
CA TYR A 225 -4.07 -6.07 13.43
C TYR A 225 -2.57 -6.35 13.46
N HIS A 226 -2.14 -7.45 14.07
CA HIS A 226 -0.71 -7.81 14.13
C HIS A 226 -0.13 -8.05 12.74
N LYS A 227 -0.90 -8.68 11.84
CA LYS A 227 -0.50 -8.89 10.45
C LYS A 227 -0.34 -7.56 9.71
N LEU A 228 -1.37 -6.71 9.69
CA LEU A 228 -1.35 -5.41 9.00
C LEU A 228 -0.27 -4.48 9.55
N LYS A 229 -0.02 -4.50 10.86
CA LYS A 229 1.04 -3.72 11.50
C LYS A 229 2.43 -4.15 11.02
N ALA A 230 2.68 -5.45 10.88
CA ALA A 230 3.96 -5.98 10.40
C ALA A 230 4.24 -5.63 8.93
N LEU A 231 3.20 -5.43 8.12
CA LEU A 231 3.33 -5.11 6.70
C LEU A 231 3.76 -3.67 6.43
N LYS A 232 3.69 -2.77 7.42
CA LYS A 232 4.09 -1.36 7.25
C LYS A 232 5.56 -1.20 6.86
N THR A 233 6.41 -2.16 7.22
CA THR A 233 7.86 -2.16 6.93
C THR A 233 8.25 -3.05 5.76
N ASN A 234 7.29 -3.77 5.15
CA ASN A 234 7.60 -4.79 4.15
C ASN A 234 7.54 -4.24 2.72
N SER A 235 8.00 -5.06 1.77
CA SER A 235 7.99 -4.73 0.35
C SER A 235 6.57 -4.47 -0.18
N ARG A 236 6.45 -3.70 -1.27
CA ARG A 236 5.15 -3.39 -1.90
C ARG A 236 4.37 -4.66 -2.30
N ALA A 237 5.07 -5.72 -2.72
CA ALA A 237 4.45 -6.99 -3.11
C ALA A 237 3.68 -7.66 -1.96
N THR A 238 4.12 -7.47 -0.71
CA THR A 238 3.46 -8.07 0.47
C THR A 238 2.31 -7.22 1.02
N ARG A 239 1.91 -6.14 0.33
CA ARG A 239 0.84 -5.27 0.79
C ARG A 239 -0.54 -5.92 0.55
N PRO A 240 -1.52 -5.66 1.42
CA PRO A 240 -2.86 -6.19 1.25
C PRO A 240 -3.51 -5.62 -0.01
N SER A 241 -4.16 -6.51 -0.78
CA SER A 241 -4.96 -6.17 -1.97
C SER A 241 -6.46 -6.28 -1.70
N TYR A 242 -6.85 -7.14 -0.76
CA TYR A 242 -8.24 -7.33 -0.33
C TYR A 242 -8.28 -7.76 1.14
N VAL A 243 -9.26 -7.25 1.89
CA VAL A 243 -9.52 -7.65 3.28
C VAL A 243 -11.02 -7.85 3.44
N SER A 244 -11.38 -8.91 4.16
CA SER A 244 -12.73 -9.15 4.64
C SER A 244 -12.64 -9.49 6.12
N ILE A 245 -13.48 -8.83 6.93
CA ILE A 245 -13.59 -9.11 8.36
C ILE A 245 -14.97 -9.63 8.69
N GLY A 246 -15.04 -10.52 9.67
CA GLY A 246 -16.30 -11.04 10.18
C GLY A 246 -16.29 -11.11 11.69
N GLY A 247 -17.48 -11.29 12.28
CA GLY A 247 -17.61 -11.49 13.72
C GLY A 247 -16.77 -12.68 14.23
N ARG A 248 -16.51 -12.71 15.54
CA ARG A 248 -15.74 -13.77 16.23
C ARG A 248 -14.28 -13.91 15.75
N GLU A 249 -13.59 -12.77 15.58
CA GLU A 249 -12.18 -12.70 15.19
C GLU A 249 -11.88 -13.34 13.81
N ARG A 250 -12.88 -13.41 12.93
CA ARG A 250 -12.70 -13.97 11.59
C ARG A 250 -12.17 -12.91 10.64
N TYR A 251 -11.25 -13.31 9.79
CA TYR A 251 -10.78 -12.46 8.70
C TYR A 251 -10.22 -13.31 7.56
N TYR A 252 -10.20 -12.69 6.39
CA TYR A 252 -9.45 -13.11 5.23
C TYR A 252 -8.69 -11.89 4.70
N VAL A 253 -7.42 -12.07 4.33
CA VAL A 253 -6.62 -11.04 3.66
C VAL A 253 -5.88 -11.67 2.49
N ALA A 254 -5.99 -11.05 1.33
CA ALA A 254 -5.16 -11.35 0.16
C ALA A 254 -4.09 -10.26 0.01
N PHE A 255 -2.92 -10.66 -0.51
CA PHE A 255 -1.79 -9.78 -0.74
C PHE A 255 -1.51 -9.63 -2.24
N LEU A 256 -0.79 -8.57 -2.62
CA LEU A 256 -0.44 -8.28 -4.02
C LEU A 256 0.50 -9.34 -4.64
N ASP A 257 1.22 -10.11 -3.83
CA ASP A 257 2.06 -11.23 -4.27
C ASP A 257 1.26 -12.53 -4.54
N GLY A 258 -0.08 -12.46 -4.46
CA GLY A 258 -0.98 -13.59 -4.66
C GLY A 258 -1.08 -14.53 -3.45
N THR A 259 -0.33 -14.26 -2.36
CA THR A 259 -0.49 -15.00 -1.11
C THR A 259 -1.72 -14.53 -0.34
N SER A 260 -2.16 -15.33 0.63
CA SER A 260 -3.28 -14.98 1.52
C SER A 260 -3.05 -15.50 2.94
N ASP A 261 -3.73 -14.86 3.89
CA ASP A 261 -3.79 -15.30 5.28
C ASP A 261 -5.22 -15.19 5.78
N TRP A 262 -5.61 -16.05 6.72
CA TRP A 262 -6.98 -16.09 7.21
C TRP A 262 -7.09 -16.67 8.61
N ARG A 263 -8.13 -16.24 9.32
CA ARG A 263 -8.63 -16.90 10.52
C ARG A 263 -10.11 -17.13 10.35
N GLY A 264 -10.53 -18.39 10.37
CA GLY A 264 -11.91 -18.74 10.06
C GLY A 264 -12.19 -20.23 10.22
N PRO A 265 -13.36 -20.68 9.77
CA PRO A 265 -13.76 -22.07 9.89
C PRO A 265 -12.83 -23.00 9.11
N LYS A 266 -12.71 -24.25 9.58
CA LYS A 266 -11.84 -25.27 8.96
C LYS A 266 -12.17 -25.51 7.48
N GLY A 267 -13.46 -25.44 7.13
CA GLY A 267 -13.94 -25.57 5.75
C GLY A 267 -13.33 -24.53 4.82
N LEU A 268 -13.27 -23.26 5.24
CA LEU A 268 -12.66 -22.18 4.45
C LEU A 268 -11.22 -22.52 4.11
N GLY A 269 -10.42 -22.91 5.11
CA GLY A 269 -9.03 -23.28 4.88
C GLY A 269 -8.85 -24.53 4.00
N GLN A 270 -9.80 -25.47 4.01
CA GLN A 270 -9.77 -26.63 3.13
C GLN A 270 -10.07 -26.23 1.68
N ASN A 271 -11.11 -25.42 1.44
CA ASN A 271 -11.47 -24.97 0.11
C ASN A 271 -10.38 -24.08 -0.50
N LEU A 272 -9.83 -23.13 0.28
CA LEU A 272 -8.73 -22.27 -0.16
C LEU A 272 -7.47 -23.05 -0.54
N LYS A 273 -7.13 -24.13 0.19
CA LYS A 273 -5.97 -24.97 -0.12
C LYS A 273 -6.20 -25.96 -1.26
N ARG A 274 -7.46 -26.38 -1.45
CA ARG A 274 -7.85 -27.32 -2.51
C ARG A 274 -7.97 -26.62 -3.86
N SER A 275 -8.50 -25.40 -3.87
CA SER A 275 -8.67 -24.61 -5.07
C SER A 275 -7.32 -24.13 -5.61
N ARG A 276 -7.17 -24.13 -6.94
CA ARG A 276 -6.06 -23.46 -7.64
C ARG A 276 -6.39 -22.03 -8.04
N LYS A 277 -7.66 -21.62 -7.86
CA LYS A 277 -8.19 -20.33 -8.27
C LYS A 277 -7.96 -19.31 -7.16
N GLN A 278 -7.60 -18.08 -7.49
CA GLN A 278 -7.39 -17.07 -6.47
C GLN A 278 -8.76 -16.55 -5.99
N PRO A 279 -9.00 -16.47 -4.67
CA PRO A 279 -10.20 -15.84 -4.15
C PRO A 279 -10.20 -14.35 -4.49
N ARG A 280 -11.25 -13.90 -5.17
CA ARG A 280 -11.53 -12.50 -5.43
C ARG A 280 -12.24 -11.84 -4.25
N SER A 281 -13.18 -12.56 -3.64
CA SER A 281 -13.97 -12.06 -2.51
C SER A 281 -14.28 -13.21 -1.55
N VAL A 282 -14.25 -12.91 -0.26
CA VAL A 282 -14.60 -13.86 0.82
C VAL A 282 -15.56 -13.15 1.76
N ALA A 283 -16.71 -13.76 2.05
CA ALA A 283 -17.69 -13.24 2.99
C ALA A 283 -17.91 -14.20 4.16
N PHE A 284 -18.16 -13.63 5.34
CA PHE A 284 -18.42 -14.38 6.57
C PHE A 284 -19.87 -14.22 7.01
N GLY A 285 -20.64 -15.31 7.07
CA GLY A 285 -22.04 -15.24 7.47
C GLY A 285 -22.28 -15.29 8.98
N SER A 286 -23.56 -15.46 9.35
CA SER A 286 -24.09 -15.43 10.72
C SER A 286 -23.47 -16.44 11.69
N THR A 287 -23.12 -17.64 11.22
CA THR A 287 -22.47 -18.65 12.04
C THR A 287 -20.98 -18.72 11.76
N TYR A 288 -20.19 -19.20 12.73
CA TYR A 288 -18.73 -19.29 12.58
C TYR A 288 -18.31 -20.15 11.37
N ASP A 289 -19.07 -21.21 11.07
CA ASP A 289 -18.88 -22.13 9.95
C ASP A 289 -19.45 -21.65 8.62
N THR A 290 -20.13 -20.49 8.59
CA THR A 290 -20.71 -19.92 7.38
C THR A 290 -19.73 -18.99 6.68
N TYR A 291 -19.41 -19.30 5.43
CA TYR A 291 -18.60 -18.47 4.56
C TYR A 291 -18.98 -18.67 3.08
N PHE A 292 -18.62 -17.69 2.27
CA PHE A 292 -18.80 -17.69 0.83
C PHE A 292 -17.50 -17.22 0.17
N ILE A 293 -17.06 -17.90 -0.89
CA ILE A 293 -15.88 -17.56 -1.68
C ILE A 293 -16.33 -17.31 -3.12
N VAL A 294 -15.96 -16.15 -3.66
CA VAL A 294 -15.98 -15.88 -5.10
C VAL A 294 -14.53 -15.90 -5.59
N TYR A 295 -14.27 -16.66 -6.64
CA TYR A 295 -12.96 -16.79 -7.26
C TYR A 295 -12.79 -15.76 -8.40
N ASP A 296 -11.55 -15.56 -8.82
CA ASP A 296 -11.14 -14.69 -9.95
C ASP A 296 -11.85 -15.01 -11.27
N ASP A 297 -12.11 -16.29 -11.55
CA ASP A 297 -12.85 -16.75 -12.73
C ASP A 297 -14.38 -16.55 -12.62
N GLY A 298 -14.85 -15.95 -11.53
CA GLY A 298 -16.26 -15.70 -11.26
C GLY A 298 -17.06 -16.91 -10.75
N SER A 299 -16.43 -18.09 -10.68
CA SER A 299 -17.01 -19.24 -9.98
C SER A 299 -17.02 -19.00 -8.48
N TRP A 300 -17.79 -19.80 -7.75
CA TRP A 300 -17.96 -19.62 -6.32
C TRP A 300 -18.15 -20.95 -5.58
N GLU A 301 -17.87 -20.92 -4.29
CA GLU A 301 -18.12 -22.01 -3.34
C GLU A 301 -18.62 -21.41 -2.02
N TYR A 302 -19.56 -22.08 -1.35
CA TYR A 302 -19.98 -21.69 -0.01
C TYR A 302 -20.14 -22.91 0.90
N GLN A 303 -20.13 -22.68 2.20
CA GLN A 303 -20.42 -23.70 3.20
C GLN A 303 -20.99 -23.03 4.46
N GLY A 304 -21.77 -23.80 5.21
CA GLY A 304 -22.30 -23.42 6.53
C GLY A 304 -23.81 -23.36 6.53
N ARG A 305 -24.41 -23.45 7.72
CA ARG A 305 -25.87 -23.47 7.90
C ARG A 305 -26.52 -22.09 7.92
N GLY A 306 -25.71 -21.03 7.91
CA GLY A 306 -26.14 -19.64 7.97
C GLY A 306 -26.20 -18.94 6.62
N ILE A 307 -26.13 -19.68 5.50
CA ILE A 307 -26.33 -19.12 4.16
C ILE A 307 -27.82 -18.78 4.01
N PRO A 308 -28.18 -17.52 3.68
CA PRO A 308 -29.58 -17.14 3.50
C PRO A 308 -30.27 -17.95 2.40
N GLN A 309 -31.48 -18.44 2.65
CA GLN A 309 -32.22 -19.25 1.66
C GLN A 309 -32.50 -18.45 0.38
N GLU A 310 -32.75 -17.15 0.50
CA GLU A 310 -32.95 -16.23 -0.63
C GLU A 310 -31.71 -16.13 -1.52
N LEU A 311 -30.51 -16.08 -0.92
CA LEU A 311 -29.25 -16.12 -1.65
C LEU A 311 -29.10 -17.44 -2.42
N GLU A 312 -29.37 -18.58 -1.80
CA GLU A 312 -29.30 -19.88 -2.49
C GLU A 312 -30.28 -19.97 -3.67
N ASN A 313 -31.51 -19.48 -3.47
CA ASN A 313 -32.51 -19.44 -4.54
C ASN A 313 -32.02 -18.53 -5.68
N LYS A 314 -31.44 -17.38 -5.33
CA LYS A 314 -30.90 -16.45 -6.32
C LYS A 314 -29.77 -17.07 -7.15
N LEU A 315 -28.88 -17.83 -6.53
CA LEU A 315 -27.79 -18.53 -7.23
C LEU A 315 -28.32 -19.59 -8.21
N LYS A 316 -29.34 -20.35 -7.79
CA LYS A 316 -30.05 -21.32 -8.65
C LYS A 316 -30.75 -20.64 -9.83
N ASP A 317 -31.44 -19.53 -9.60
CA ASP A 317 -32.13 -18.77 -10.65
C ASP A 317 -31.15 -18.23 -11.71
N ARG A 318 -29.92 -17.93 -11.29
CA ARG A 318 -28.83 -17.55 -12.19
C ARG A 318 -28.25 -18.71 -12.98
N SER A 319 -28.72 -19.94 -12.76
CA SER A 319 -28.17 -21.17 -13.35
C SER A 319 -26.67 -21.34 -13.07
N ASP A 320 -26.24 -21.00 -11.85
CA ASP A 320 -24.85 -21.16 -11.38
C ASP A 320 -23.79 -20.54 -12.31
N ARG A 321 -24.12 -19.41 -12.94
CA ARG A 321 -23.17 -18.67 -13.79
C ARG A 321 -21.92 -18.26 -12.99
N ALA A 322 -20.76 -18.46 -13.62
CA ALA A 322 -19.44 -18.11 -13.10
C ALA A 322 -19.07 -16.67 -13.49
N ASP A 323 -19.88 -15.70 -13.08
CA ASP A 323 -19.74 -14.28 -13.41
C ASP A 323 -19.80 -13.37 -12.18
N LEU A 324 -19.65 -13.93 -10.97
CA LEU A 324 -19.64 -13.14 -9.74
C LEU A 324 -18.31 -12.39 -9.56
N VAL A 325 -18.39 -11.18 -9.02
CA VAL A 325 -17.22 -10.35 -8.68
C VAL A 325 -17.12 -10.16 -7.18
N CYS A 326 -18.26 -9.98 -6.51
CA CYS A 326 -18.31 -9.69 -5.10
C CYS A 326 -19.47 -10.43 -4.44
N VAL A 327 -19.23 -10.87 -3.20
CA VAL A 327 -20.24 -11.32 -2.25
C VAL A 327 -19.96 -10.68 -0.89
N THR A 328 -20.99 -10.25 -0.19
CA THR A 328 -20.93 -9.95 1.24
C THR A 328 -22.08 -10.65 1.97
N LEU A 329 -21.84 -10.99 3.23
CA LEU A 329 -22.79 -11.68 4.10
C LEU A 329 -22.80 -10.96 5.45
N GLY A 330 -23.99 -10.67 5.95
CA GLY A 330 -24.20 -10.09 7.26
C GLY A 330 -24.59 -11.11 8.33
N PRO A 331 -24.44 -10.73 9.61
CA PRO A 331 -24.70 -11.62 10.72
C PRO A 331 -26.20 -11.89 10.97
N ARG A 332 -27.11 -11.09 10.40
CA ARG A 332 -28.57 -11.24 10.52
C ARG A 332 -29.19 -11.85 9.26
N GLY A 333 -28.37 -12.37 8.36
CA GLY A 333 -28.82 -12.97 7.10
C GLY A 333 -28.88 -11.99 5.95
N GLU A 334 -28.31 -10.79 6.11
CA GLU A 334 -28.08 -9.86 5.02
C GLU A 334 -27.11 -10.47 4.00
N TRP A 335 -27.31 -10.14 2.73
CA TRP A 335 -26.40 -10.55 1.67
C TRP A 335 -26.43 -9.56 0.51
N PHE A 336 -25.31 -9.46 -0.18
CA PHE A 336 -25.17 -8.68 -1.41
C PHE A 336 -24.29 -9.44 -2.41
N LEU A 337 -24.66 -9.36 -3.69
CA LEU A 337 -23.97 -9.95 -4.82
C LEU A 337 -23.80 -8.90 -5.91
N ARG A 338 -22.60 -8.84 -6.51
CA ARG A 338 -22.34 -8.10 -7.75
C ARG A 338 -21.73 -9.03 -8.79
N SER A 339 -22.21 -8.92 -10.02
CA SER A 339 -21.67 -9.66 -11.17
C SER A 339 -20.83 -8.79 -12.10
N GLN A 340 -20.09 -9.42 -13.01
CA GLN A 340 -19.15 -8.76 -13.92
C GLN A 340 -19.83 -7.75 -14.85
N ASN A 341 -21.11 -7.94 -15.16
CA ASN A 341 -21.88 -7.00 -15.99
C ASN A 341 -22.53 -5.85 -15.20
N GLY A 342 -22.08 -5.61 -13.97
CA GLY A 342 -22.59 -4.54 -13.11
C GLY A 342 -23.91 -4.85 -12.42
N ARG A 343 -24.62 -5.92 -12.78
CA ARG A 343 -25.88 -6.26 -12.10
C ARG A 343 -25.62 -6.65 -10.64
N MET A 344 -26.50 -6.17 -9.78
CA MET A 344 -26.45 -6.31 -8.33
C MET A 344 -27.73 -6.94 -7.78
N TRP A 345 -27.59 -7.64 -6.66
CA TRP A 345 -28.71 -8.22 -5.91
C TRP A 345 -28.39 -8.19 -4.43
N TRP A 346 -29.40 -7.93 -3.61
CA TRP A 346 -29.28 -7.99 -2.16
C TRP A 346 -30.56 -8.57 -1.56
N GLY A 347 -30.49 -8.97 -0.30
CA GLY A 347 -31.62 -9.46 0.46
C GLY A 347 -31.29 -9.57 1.95
N GLY A 348 -32.33 -9.80 2.76
CA GLY A 348 -32.20 -9.81 4.22
C GLY A 348 -31.84 -8.46 4.86
N VAL A 349 -31.79 -7.37 4.09
CA VAL A 349 -31.48 -6.02 4.59
C VAL A 349 -32.69 -5.39 5.27
N GLY A 350 -32.45 -4.49 6.24
CA GLY A 350 -33.52 -3.72 6.87
C GLY A 350 -34.10 -2.66 5.92
N GLN A 351 -35.37 -2.30 6.13
CA GLN A 351 -36.07 -1.31 5.31
C GLN A 351 -35.31 0.02 5.11
N PRO A 352 -34.67 0.63 6.14
CA PRO A 352 -33.93 1.87 5.92
C PRO A 352 -32.75 1.73 4.94
N LEU A 353 -32.05 0.60 4.97
CA LEU A 353 -30.94 0.33 4.04
C LEU A 353 -31.47 0.03 2.63
N ASP A 354 -32.57 -0.70 2.53
CA ASP A 354 -33.21 -0.97 1.24
C ASP A 354 -33.65 0.34 0.56
N GLU A 355 -34.35 1.22 1.28
CA GLU A 355 -34.78 2.54 0.80
C GLU A 355 -33.57 3.40 0.37
N LEU A 356 -32.49 3.40 1.14
CA LEU A 356 -31.25 4.08 0.79
C LEU A 356 -30.66 3.56 -0.53
N ILE A 357 -30.55 2.24 -0.71
CA ILE A 357 -30.03 1.64 -1.95
C ILE A 357 -30.94 2.01 -3.14
N GLN A 358 -32.26 1.96 -2.98
CA GLN A 358 -33.19 2.36 -4.05
C GLN A 358 -33.01 3.83 -4.41
N ASN A 359 -32.90 4.72 -3.43
CA ASN A 359 -32.69 6.15 -3.67
C ASN A 359 -31.37 6.42 -4.43
N LEU A 360 -30.30 5.70 -4.12
CA LEU A 360 -29.02 5.82 -4.85
C LEU A 360 -29.20 5.39 -6.32
N LEU A 361 -29.86 4.25 -6.57
CA LEU A 361 -30.09 3.74 -7.92
C LEU A 361 -31.06 4.60 -8.73
N GLU A 362 -32.09 5.17 -8.10
CA GLU A 362 -33.00 6.14 -8.74
C GLU A 362 -32.30 7.46 -9.06
N GLY A 363 -31.26 7.81 -8.30
CA GLY A 363 -30.43 9.00 -8.49
C GLY A 363 -29.34 8.86 -9.55
N ASP A 364 -29.32 7.78 -10.33
CA ASP A 364 -28.28 7.48 -11.34
C ASP A 364 -26.86 7.37 -10.73
N ARG A 365 -26.78 6.96 -9.45
CA ARG A 365 -25.52 6.63 -8.77
C ARG A 365 -25.23 5.13 -8.91
N ASP A 366 -23.99 4.78 -9.21
CA ASP A 366 -23.50 3.40 -9.27
C ASP A 366 -23.07 2.91 -7.89
N LEU A 367 -23.87 2.00 -7.32
CA LEU A 367 -23.50 1.27 -6.12
C LEU A 367 -22.27 0.39 -6.40
N ASN A 368 -21.15 0.70 -5.74
CA ASN A 368 -19.88 0.02 -5.95
C ASN A 368 -19.71 -1.21 -5.06
N TYR A 369 -20.01 -1.06 -3.77
CA TYR A 369 -19.79 -2.10 -2.76
C TYR A 369 -20.70 -1.87 -1.55
N LEU A 370 -21.09 -2.95 -0.89
CA LEU A 370 -21.91 -2.96 0.31
C LEU A 370 -21.36 -4.02 1.27
N ASP A 371 -21.03 -3.63 2.50
CA ASP A 371 -20.57 -4.54 3.55
C ASP A 371 -21.45 -4.45 4.80
N PHE A 372 -21.50 -5.54 5.55
CA PHE A 372 -22.38 -5.69 6.72
C PHE A 372 -21.57 -5.98 7.97
N GLY A 373 -21.88 -5.26 9.04
CA GLY A 373 -21.29 -5.47 10.37
C GLY A 373 -22.28 -6.09 11.36
N ASP A 374 -21.82 -6.24 12.61
CA ASP A 374 -22.68 -6.65 13.73
C ASP A 374 -23.84 -5.67 13.96
N ASP A 375 -24.92 -6.15 14.60
CA ASP A 375 -26.05 -5.33 15.05
C ASP A 375 -26.82 -4.55 13.95
N GLY A 376 -26.70 -4.97 12.68
CA GLY A 376 -27.36 -4.34 11.54
C GLY A 376 -26.63 -3.10 11.02
N THR A 377 -25.38 -2.91 11.44
CA THR A 377 -24.49 -1.90 10.88
C THR A 377 -24.12 -2.22 9.44
N TYR A 378 -23.88 -1.18 8.64
CA TYR A 378 -23.53 -1.35 7.24
C TYR A 378 -22.59 -0.24 6.76
N PHE A 379 -21.98 -0.49 5.61
CA PHE A 379 -21.20 0.47 4.86
C PHE A 379 -21.54 0.34 3.37
N ILE A 380 -21.74 1.46 2.71
CA ILE A 380 -21.94 1.56 1.26
C ILE A 380 -20.86 2.46 0.65
N SER A 381 -20.32 2.05 -0.49
CA SER A 381 -19.58 2.93 -1.39
C SER A 381 -20.29 3.06 -2.73
N TYR A 382 -20.34 4.28 -3.26
CA TYR A 382 -20.98 4.67 -4.51
C TYR A 382 -20.16 5.79 -5.18
N ASP A 383 -20.44 6.10 -6.44
CA ASP A 383 -19.78 7.19 -7.18
C ASP A 383 -20.40 8.56 -6.92
#